data_AF-A0A7S2AD13-F1
#
_entry.id   AF-A0A7S2AD13-F1
#
_cell.length_a   1.000
_cell.length_b   1.000
_cell.length_c   1.000
_cell.angle_alpha   90.00
_cell.angle_beta   90.00
_cell.angle_gamma   90.00
#
_symmetry.space_group_name_H-M   'P 1'
#
loop_
_entity.id
_entity.type
_entity.pdbx_description
1 polymer ?
#
loop_
_entity_poly.entity_id
_entity_poly.type
_entity_poly.pdbx_seq_one_letter_code
_entity_poly.pdbx_strand_id
1 'polypeptide(L)'
;MGPMTWDSFGFHSFGRTDAMAWVPFGSNREEHALVPEPLNDEEIDDDLAVEHHIQFIRRRKLTFLYLVDNEGGSITLHPRSDLKAEAVTLPLEKNRLLIFRSDLMTFEFKPEGQHLTLQSWFLEPPPKITLGDIVANSENYTEVMN
;
A
#
# COMPACT_ATOMS: atom_id res chain seq x y z
N MET A 1 -4.37 -21.24 18.00
CA MET A 1 -4.18 -19.92 17.37
C MET A 1 -2.93 -19.98 16.53
N GLY A 2 -3.04 -19.85 15.21
CA GLY A 2 -1.87 -19.84 14.32
C GLY A 2 -1.45 -18.40 14.02
N PRO A 3 -0.14 -18.14 13.81
CA PRO A 3 0.29 -16.88 13.20
C PRO A 3 -0.37 -16.80 11.82
N MET A 4 -0.95 -15.65 11.47
CA MET A 4 -1.79 -15.41 10.27
C MET A 4 -3.30 -15.68 10.40
N THR A 5 -3.81 -15.92 11.61
CA THR A 5 -5.26 -16.00 11.83
C THR A 5 -5.91 -14.63 11.98
N TRP A 6 -7.19 -14.52 11.59
CA TRP A 6 -8.02 -13.33 11.80
C TRP A 6 -7.95 -12.86 13.25
N ASP A 7 -8.00 -13.79 14.21
CA ASP A 7 -7.98 -13.50 15.64
C ASP A 7 -6.69 -12.80 16.11
N SER A 8 -5.59 -12.95 15.37
CA SER A 8 -4.31 -12.31 15.72
C SER A 8 -4.14 -10.93 15.06
N PHE A 9 -4.64 -10.76 13.82
CA PHE A 9 -4.33 -9.59 13.00
C PHE A 9 -5.52 -8.67 12.70
N GLY A 10 -6.75 -9.19 12.78
CA GLY A 10 -7.99 -8.50 12.41
C GLY A 10 -8.16 -8.31 10.90
N PHE A 11 -7.45 -9.09 10.08
CA PHE A 11 -7.59 -9.13 8.62
C PHE A 11 -7.17 -10.51 8.09
N HIS A 12 -7.60 -10.87 6.87
CA HIS A 12 -7.15 -12.10 6.20
C HIS A 12 -5.93 -11.80 5.33
N SER A 13 -4.83 -12.52 5.51
CA SER A 13 -3.67 -12.38 4.62
C SER A 13 -3.87 -13.19 3.34
N PHE A 14 -3.74 -12.54 2.17
CA PHE A 14 -3.76 -13.22 0.87
C PHE A 14 -2.36 -13.48 0.34
N GLY A 15 -1.46 -12.50 0.51
CA GLY A 15 -0.10 -12.57 0.01
C GLY A 15 0.67 -11.28 0.26
N ARG A 16 1.90 -11.23 -0.25
CA ARG A 16 2.81 -10.10 -0.16
C ARG A 16 3.19 -9.62 -1.55
N THR A 17 3.40 -8.32 -1.72
CA THR A 17 4.02 -7.75 -2.92
C THR A 17 5.49 -8.17 -3.03
N ASP A 18 6.07 -8.03 -4.22
CA ASP A 18 7.53 -8.10 -4.35
C ASP A 18 8.21 -6.99 -3.52
N ALA A 19 9.46 -7.25 -3.14
CA ALA A 19 10.23 -6.28 -2.38
C ALA A 19 10.76 -5.20 -3.32
N MET A 20 10.50 -3.93 -2.97
CA MET A 20 11.04 -2.77 -3.66
C MET A 20 12.27 -2.26 -2.92
N ALA A 21 13.32 -1.90 -3.65
CA ALA A 21 14.47 -1.23 -3.09
C ALA A 21 14.23 0.28 -3.04
N TRP A 22 14.47 0.87 -1.88
CA TRP A 22 14.47 2.31 -1.68
C TRP A 22 15.88 2.75 -1.31
N VAL A 23 16.45 3.54 -2.23
CA VAL A 23 17.77 4.16 -2.13
C VAL A 23 17.65 5.62 -2.56
N PRO A 24 18.48 6.53 -2.02
CA PRO A 24 18.57 7.88 -2.55
C PRO A 24 19.24 7.87 -3.93
N PHE A 25 18.93 8.85 -4.77
CA PHE A 25 19.62 9.01 -6.04
C PHE A 25 21.09 9.37 -5.80
N GLY A 26 22.00 8.75 -6.56
CA GLY A 26 23.42 9.02 -6.52
C GLY A 26 23.82 10.32 -7.21
N SER A 27 22.96 10.89 -8.06
CA SER A 27 23.20 12.19 -8.71
C SER A 27 21.91 12.84 -9.23
N ASN A 28 21.93 14.16 -9.42
CA ASN A 28 20.82 14.89 -10.06
C ASN A 28 20.52 14.35 -11.47
N ARG A 29 21.53 13.82 -12.18
CA ARG A 29 21.33 13.23 -13.51
C ARG A 29 20.50 11.95 -13.42
N GLU A 30 20.78 11.12 -12.43
CA GLU A 30 20.03 9.90 -12.17
C GLU A 30 18.61 10.23 -11.71
N GLU A 31 18.46 11.19 -10.80
CA GLU A 31 17.15 11.70 -10.37
C GLU A 31 16.32 12.13 -11.58
N HIS A 32 16.85 13.02 -12.44
CA HIS A 32 16.16 13.47 -13.65
C HIS A 32 15.79 12.35 -14.62
N ALA A 33 16.60 11.28 -14.70
CA ALA A 33 16.35 10.16 -15.58
C ALA A 33 15.32 9.16 -15.02
N LEU A 34 15.11 9.16 -13.70
CA LEU A 34 14.22 8.24 -12.99
C LEU A 34 12.97 8.92 -12.42
N VAL A 35 12.79 10.23 -12.66
CA VAL A 35 11.53 10.91 -12.32
C VAL A 35 10.38 10.19 -13.05
N PRO A 36 9.32 9.77 -12.34
CA PRO A 36 8.15 9.20 -12.97
C PRO A 36 7.51 10.20 -13.95
N GLU A 37 7.16 9.72 -15.14
CA GLU A 37 6.37 10.52 -16.08
C GLU A 37 4.92 10.67 -15.58
N PRO A 38 4.24 11.78 -15.91
CA PRO A 38 2.81 11.91 -15.62
C PRO A 38 2.00 10.83 -16.34
N LEU A 39 0.95 10.34 -15.68
CA LEU A 39 0.04 9.37 -16.30
C LEU A 39 -0.58 9.94 -17.57
N ASN A 40 -0.57 9.14 -18.64
CA ASN A 40 -1.25 9.46 -19.89
C ASN A 40 -2.67 8.85 -19.94
N ASP A 41 -3.47 9.24 -20.94
CA ASP A 41 -4.88 8.80 -21.05
C ASP A 41 -5.00 7.29 -21.26
N GLU A 42 -4.06 6.65 -21.98
CA GLU A 42 -4.06 5.18 -22.18
C GLU A 42 -3.81 4.44 -20.85
N GLU A 43 -2.90 4.93 -20.01
CA GLU A 43 -2.63 4.33 -18.70
C GLU A 43 -3.82 4.45 -17.73
N ILE A 44 -4.64 5.48 -17.93
CA ILE A 44 -5.85 5.71 -17.13
C ILE A 44 -6.99 4.82 -17.63
N ASP A 45 -7.27 4.86 -18.94
CA ASP A 45 -8.47 4.24 -19.51
C ASP A 45 -8.28 2.74 -19.80
N ASP A 46 -7.11 2.34 -20.31
CA ASP A 46 -6.83 0.96 -20.75
C ASP A 46 -6.10 0.15 -19.67
N ASP A 47 -5.04 0.70 -19.08
CA ASP A 47 -4.25 -0.01 -18.05
C ASP A 47 -4.81 0.14 -16.64
N LEU A 48 -5.82 1.00 -16.43
CA LEU A 48 -6.52 1.17 -15.16
C LEU A 48 -5.56 1.45 -13.98
N ALA A 49 -4.48 2.20 -14.24
CA ALA A 49 -3.42 2.43 -13.27
C ALA A 49 -3.94 3.07 -11.97
N VAL A 50 -4.95 3.94 -12.10
CA VAL A 50 -5.61 4.62 -10.98
C VAL A 50 -6.41 3.62 -10.13
N GLU A 51 -7.22 2.78 -10.75
CA GLU A 51 -8.01 1.74 -10.09
C GLU A 51 -7.11 0.75 -9.38
N HIS A 52 -6.02 0.32 -10.02
CA HIS A 52 -5.04 -0.58 -9.42
C HIS A 52 -4.37 0.05 -8.19
N HIS A 53 -4.01 1.34 -8.27
CA HIS A 53 -3.45 2.07 -7.13
C HIS A 53 -4.46 2.18 -5.97
N ILE A 54 -5.73 2.51 -6.25
CA ILE A 54 -6.80 2.58 -5.25
C ILE A 54 -7.03 1.20 -4.60
N GLN A 55 -7.07 0.13 -5.41
CA GLN A 55 -7.22 -1.23 -4.90
C GLN A 55 -6.04 -1.62 -4.01
N PHE A 56 -4.81 -1.27 -4.39
CA PHE A 56 -3.63 -1.50 -3.57
C PHE A 56 -3.73 -0.77 -2.21
N ILE A 57 -4.09 0.52 -2.21
CA ILE A 57 -4.25 1.30 -0.96
C ILE A 57 -5.31 0.67 -0.05
N ARG A 58 -6.44 0.22 -0.61
CA ARG A 58 -7.52 -0.40 0.18
C ARG A 58 -7.12 -1.75 0.78
N ARG A 59 -6.30 -2.51 0.06
CA ARG A 59 -5.93 -3.89 0.41
C ARG A 59 -4.67 -3.98 1.27
N ARG A 60 -3.76 -3.00 1.24
CA ARG A 60 -2.55 -3.05 2.08
C ARG A 60 -2.91 -3.01 3.56
N LYS A 61 -2.39 -3.97 4.32
CA LYS A 61 -2.63 -4.07 5.78
C LYS A 61 -1.36 -3.96 6.59
N LEU A 62 -0.29 -4.62 6.16
CA LEU A 62 1.01 -4.49 6.79
C LEU A 62 2.02 -3.90 5.81
N THR A 63 2.88 -3.04 6.33
CA THR A 63 4.11 -2.63 5.65
C THR A 63 5.30 -3.25 6.38
N PHE A 64 6.20 -3.84 5.61
CA PHE A 64 7.49 -4.35 6.05
C PHE A 64 8.56 -3.41 5.50
N LEU A 65 9.36 -2.83 6.39
CA LEU A 65 10.53 -2.02 6.06
C LEU A 65 11.75 -2.71 6.65
N TYR A 66 12.57 -3.31 5.80
CA TYR A 66 13.85 -3.87 6.20
C TYR A 66 14.96 -2.86 5.91
N LEU A 67 15.47 -2.26 6.97
CA LEU A 67 16.54 -1.27 6.97
C LEU A 67 17.89 -2.00 6.80
N VAL A 68 18.23 -2.36 5.57
CA VAL A 68 19.45 -3.14 5.26
C VAL A 68 20.68 -2.36 5.71
N ASP A 69 20.78 -1.11 5.28
CA ASP A 69 21.86 -0.19 5.62
C ASP A 69 21.34 1.26 5.70
N ASN A 70 21.94 2.09 6.55
CA ASN A 70 21.61 3.51 6.71
C ASN A 70 22.67 4.24 7.54
N GLU A 71 22.82 5.55 7.34
CA GLU A 71 23.73 6.40 8.12
C GLU A 71 23.06 7.05 9.34
N GLY A 72 21.80 6.72 9.62
CA GLY A 72 21.02 7.24 10.74
C GLY A 72 19.70 7.87 10.28
N GLY A 73 19.14 8.74 11.13
CA GLY A 73 17.85 9.39 10.92
C GLY A 73 16.71 8.74 11.70
N SER A 74 15.47 8.95 11.25
CA SER A 74 14.28 8.54 11.99
C SER A 74 13.11 8.09 11.11
N ILE A 75 12.30 7.18 11.66
CA ILE A 75 10.95 6.87 11.18
C ILE A 75 9.96 7.33 12.23
N THR A 76 8.97 8.13 11.82
CA THR A 76 7.82 8.44 12.67
C THR A 76 6.59 7.73 12.15
N LEU A 77 5.93 6.96 13.00
CA LEU A 77 4.63 6.34 12.73
C LEU A 77 3.54 7.28 13.25
N HIS A 78 2.62 7.66 12.38
CA HIS A 78 1.48 8.52 12.68
C HIS A 78 0.19 7.69 12.66
N PRO A 79 -0.36 7.32 13.82
CA PRO A 79 -1.65 6.66 13.89
C PRO A 79 -2.74 7.50 13.25
N ARG A 80 -3.75 6.83 12.67
CA ARG A 80 -4.97 7.53 12.28
C ARG A 80 -5.61 8.23 13.47
N SER A 81 -6.28 9.35 13.20
CA SER A 81 -6.88 10.22 14.22
C SER A 81 -7.94 9.54 15.09
N ASP A 82 -8.58 8.47 14.61
CA ASP A 82 -9.60 7.70 15.33
C ASP A 82 -9.03 6.75 16.39
N LEU A 83 -7.75 6.39 16.32
CA LEU A 83 -7.13 5.43 17.24
C LEU A 83 -6.74 6.02 18.59
N LYS A 84 -6.78 7.36 18.74
CA LYS A 84 -6.36 8.08 19.96
C LYS A 84 -4.97 7.64 20.48
N ALA A 85 -4.08 7.28 19.57
CA ALA A 85 -2.71 6.89 19.86
C ALA A 85 -1.75 8.00 19.44
N GLU A 86 -0.66 8.15 20.18
CA GLU A 86 0.37 9.14 19.89
C GLU A 86 1.31 8.65 18.78
N ALA A 87 1.92 9.61 18.07
CA ALA A 87 2.94 9.29 17.08
C ALA A 87 4.19 8.71 17.78
N VAL A 88 4.82 7.72 17.16
CA VAL A 88 6.01 7.07 17.69
C VAL A 88 7.16 7.30 16.74
N THR A 89 8.25 7.89 17.22
CA THR A 89 9.49 8.07 16.47
C THR A 89 10.50 7.02 16.88
N LEU A 90 11.06 6.34 15.90
CA LEU A 90 12.06 5.29 16.03
C LEU A 90 13.35 5.74 15.33
N PRO A 91 14.53 5.53 15.93
CA PRO A 91 15.79 5.77 15.24
C PRO A 91 15.96 4.74 14.11
N LEU A 92 16.56 5.17 13.01
CA LEU A 92 17.01 4.25 11.96
C LEU A 92 18.27 3.54 12.43
N GLU A 93 18.24 2.21 12.34
CA GLU A 93 19.38 1.37 12.64
C GLU A 93 19.50 0.28 11.57
N LYS A 94 20.74 -0.13 11.29
CA LYS A 94 21.05 -1.17 10.31
C LYS A 94 20.50 -2.52 10.74
N ASN A 95 20.18 -3.36 9.77
CA ASN A 95 19.69 -4.73 9.97
C ASN A 95 18.44 -4.82 10.88
N ARG A 96 17.52 -3.84 10.75
CA ARG A 96 16.25 -3.86 11.48
C ARG A 96 15.07 -4.05 10.55
N LEU A 97 14.15 -4.91 10.97
CA LEU A 97 12.86 -5.09 10.31
C LEU A 97 11.77 -4.38 11.11
N LEU A 98 11.19 -3.33 10.53
CA LEU A 98 10.02 -2.66 11.07
C LEU A 98 8.77 -3.20 10.37
N ILE A 99 7.80 -3.63 11.18
CA ILE A 99 6.51 -4.12 10.72
C ILE A 99 5.42 -3.31 11.41
N PHE A 100 4.50 -2.76 10.64
CA PHE A 100 3.37 -2.01 11.20
C PHE A 100 2.13 -2.11 10.32
N ARG A 101 0.97 -1.79 10.92
CA ARG A 101 -0.32 -1.79 10.22
C ARG A 101 -0.53 -0.52 9.40
N SER A 102 -0.23 -0.57 8.11
CA SER A 102 -0.32 0.58 7.20
C SER A 102 -1.73 1.02 6.84
N ASP A 103 -2.75 0.26 7.25
CA ASP A 103 -4.13 0.69 7.22
C ASP A 103 -4.58 1.45 8.48
N LEU A 104 -3.79 1.37 9.56
CA LEU A 104 -4.03 2.04 10.83
C LEU A 104 -3.11 3.24 11.07
N MET A 105 -1.96 3.28 10.40
CA MET A 105 -0.99 4.37 10.55
C MET A 105 -0.28 4.67 9.23
N THR A 106 0.11 5.92 9.06
CA THR A 106 1.05 6.35 8.03
C THR A 106 2.45 6.48 8.66
N PHE A 107 3.47 6.64 7.82
CA PHE A 107 4.83 6.83 8.31
C PHE A 107 5.51 7.97 7.57
N GLU A 108 6.42 8.63 8.27
CA GLU A 108 7.37 9.59 7.72
C GLU A 108 8.77 8.99 7.85
N PHE A 109 9.52 8.95 6.76
CA PHE A 109 10.89 8.41 6.70
C PHE A 109 11.86 9.55 6.45
N LYS A 110 12.73 9.83 7.42
CA LYS A 110 13.75 10.90 7.38
C LYS A 110 15.12 10.27 7.59
N PRO A 111 15.73 9.69 6.55
CA PRO A 111 17.07 9.15 6.64
C PRO A 111 18.10 10.27 6.73
N GLU A 112 19.17 10.02 7.45
CA GLU A 112 20.38 10.82 7.36
C GLU A 112 21.29 10.16 6.31
N GLY A 113 21.68 10.93 5.29
CA GLY A 113 22.62 10.49 4.26
C GLY A 113 22.16 9.26 3.46
N GLN A 114 23.10 8.35 3.20
CA GLN A 114 22.88 7.16 2.37
C GLN A 114 22.08 6.08 3.12
N HIS A 115 21.20 5.39 2.39
CA HIS A 115 20.44 4.27 2.94
C HIS A 115 20.04 3.26 1.86
N LEU A 116 19.82 2.02 2.30
CA LEU A 116 19.22 0.94 1.53
C LEU A 116 18.12 0.30 2.36
N THR A 117 16.87 0.48 1.93
CA THR A 117 15.70 -0.10 2.58
C THR A 117 14.94 -1.00 1.62
N LEU A 118 14.55 -2.20 2.05
CA LEU A 118 13.62 -3.03 1.29
C LEU A 118 12.21 -2.86 1.85
N GLN A 119 11.28 -2.51 0.98
CA GLN A 119 9.88 -2.31 1.32
C GLN A 119 9.00 -3.37 0.68
N SER A 120 8.02 -3.89 1.43
CA SER A 120 6.94 -4.70 0.86
C SER A 120 5.67 -4.61 1.68
N TRP A 121 4.55 -5.01 1.09
CA TRP A 121 3.24 -4.96 1.73
C TRP A 121 2.57 -6.32 1.74
N PHE A 122 1.88 -6.62 2.84
CA PHE A 122 0.92 -7.72 2.88
C PHE A 122 -0.48 -7.21 2.62
N LEU A 123 -1.20 -7.91 1.75
CA LEU A 123 -2.48 -7.50 1.22
C LEU A 123 -3.60 -8.42 1.70
N GLU A 124 -4.79 -7.84 1.87
CA GLU A 124 -6.03 -8.59 1.93
C GLU A 124 -6.40 -9.19 0.56
N PRO A 125 -7.24 -10.24 0.53
CA PRO A 125 -7.83 -10.74 -0.69
C PRO A 125 -8.53 -9.62 -1.46
N PRO A 126 -8.56 -9.67 -2.81
CA PRO A 126 -9.38 -8.75 -3.56
C PRO A 126 -10.86 -8.92 -3.16
N PRO A 127 -11.65 -7.84 -3.13
CA PRO A 127 -13.06 -7.92 -2.80
C PRO A 127 -13.75 -8.86 -3.80
N LYS A 128 -14.51 -9.84 -3.30
CA LYS A 128 -15.32 -10.71 -4.15
C LYS A 128 -16.50 -9.89 -4.65
N ILE A 129 -16.52 -9.58 -5.95
CA ILE A 129 -17.74 -9.08 -6.60
C ILE A 129 -18.70 -10.27 -6.64
N THR A 130 -19.67 -10.26 -5.73
CA THR A 130 -20.77 -11.23 -5.77
C THR A 130 -21.80 -10.59 -6.70
N LEU A 131 -21.80 -10.98 -7.97
CA LEU A 131 -22.83 -10.55 -8.90
C LEU A 131 -24.15 -11.11 -8.35
N GLY A 132 -25.01 -10.25 -7.81
CA GLY A 132 -26.36 -10.66 -7.44
C GLY A 132 -27.10 -11.12 -8.69
N ASP A 133 -27.99 -12.10 -8.55
CA ASP A 133 -28.80 -12.60 -9.65
C ASP A 133 -29.44 -11.44 -10.40
N ILE A 134 -29.13 -11.32 -11.69
CA ILE A 134 -29.80 -10.36 -12.57
C ILE A 134 -31.22 -10.90 -12.76
N VAL A 135 -32.15 -10.44 -11.93
CA VAL A 135 -33.57 -10.66 -12.14
C VAL A 135 -33.97 -9.77 -13.32
N ALA A 136 -33.93 -10.33 -14.53
CA ALA A 136 -34.51 -9.71 -15.70
C ALA A 136 -36.03 -9.65 -15.50
N ASN A 137 -36.53 -8.54 -14.99
CA ASN A 137 -37.96 -8.34 -14.87
C ASN A 137 -38.51 -7.97 -16.27
N SER A 138 -39.07 -8.96 -16.97
CA SER A 138 -39.60 -8.84 -18.33
C SER A 138 -40.87 -7.98 -18.44
N GLU A 139 -41.32 -7.35 -17.35
CA GLU A 139 -42.57 -6.59 -17.31
C GLU A 139 -42.45 -5.14 -17.83
N ASN A 140 -41.23 -4.59 -17.98
CA ASN A 140 -41.04 -3.20 -18.41
C ASN A 140 -40.97 -2.98 -19.94
N TYR A 141 -41.13 -4.02 -20.77
CA TYR A 141 -41.07 -3.86 -22.23
C TYR A 141 -42.41 -3.50 -22.90
N THR A 142 -43.53 -3.51 -22.16
CA THR A 142 -44.85 -3.26 -22.76
C THR A 142 -45.30 -1.79 -22.70
N GLU A 143 -44.65 -0.93 -21.91
CA GLU A 143 -45.03 0.49 -21.78
C GLU A 143 -44.34 1.45 -22.78
N VAL A 144 -43.39 0.98 -23.60
CA VAL A 144 -42.66 1.84 -24.56
C VAL A 144 -43.19 1.72 -26.01
N MET A 145 -44.30 1.00 -26.21
CA MET A 145 -44.90 0.74 -27.54
C MET A 145 -46.38 1.12 -27.65
N ASN A 146 -46.89 2.03 -26.80
CA ASN A 146 -48.20 2.67 -27.00
C ASN A 146 -48.08 4.19 -26.99
#